data_AF-A0A344UY28-F1
#
_entry.id   AF-A0A344UY28-F1
#
_cell.length_a   1.000
_cell.length_b   1.000
_cell.length_c   1.000
_cell.angle_alpha   90.00
_cell.angle_beta   90.00
_cell.angle_gamma   90.00
#
_symmetry.space_group_name_H-M   'P 1'
#
loop_
_entity.id
_entity.type
_entity.pdbx_description
1 polymer ?
#
loop_
_entity_poly.entity_id
_entity_poly.type
_entity_poly.pdbx_seq_one_letter_code
_entity_poly.pdbx_strand_id
1 'polypeptide(L)' 'MGTLTIRTDEKTEEALEELTAGGLSKSEAARAAILEAGRALRRRLMREEARALRDDPEERAAAKELAAEMDQISAW' A
#
# COMPACT_ATOMS: atom_id res chain seq x y z
N MET A 1 27.23 -4.04 0.40
CA MET A 1 26.31 -4.39 1.51
C MET A 1 26.44 -3.31 2.57
N GLY A 2 25.33 -2.72 3.01
CA GLY A 2 25.31 -1.80 4.14
C GLY A 2 24.89 -2.52 5.42
N THR A 3 25.41 -2.08 6.57
CA THR A 3 24.98 -2.57 7.89
C THR A 3 23.93 -1.64 8.45
N LEU A 4 22.84 -2.20 8.97
CA LEU A 4 21.79 -1.48 9.67
C LEU A 4 21.87 -1.84 11.16
N THR A 5 22.19 -0.86 12.00
CA THR A 5 22.14 -1.00 13.45
C THR A 5 20.89 -0.28 13.96
N ILE A 6 20.01 -1.00 14.64
CA ILE A 6 18.80 -0.45 15.24
C ILE A 6 18.78 -0.75 16.74
N ARG A 7 18.12 0.11 17.50
CA ARG A 7 17.72 -0.22 18.87
C ARG A 7 16.36 -0.89 18.82
N THR A 8 16.27 -2.03 19.46
CA THR A 8 15.06 -2.84 19.57
C THR A 8 14.49 -2.68 20.98
N ASP A 9 13.16 -2.73 21.08
CA ASP A 9 12.48 -2.89 22.35
C ASP A 9 12.14 -4.37 22.60
N GLU A 10 11.60 -4.68 23.78
CA GLU A 10 11.23 -6.04 24.17
C GLU A 10 10.28 -6.70 23.15
N LYS A 11 9.27 -5.97 22.69
CA LYS A 11 8.32 -6.46 21.68
C LYS A 11 8.99 -6.79 20.35
N THR A 12 9.98 -5.99 19.96
CA THR A 12 10.72 -6.23 18.72
C THR A 12 11.60 -7.47 18.85
N GLU A 13 12.22 -7.69 20.02
CA GLU A 13 12.99 -8.91 20.27
C GLU A 13 12.08 -10.15 20.29
N GLU A 14 10.93 -10.11 20.96
CA GLU A 14 9.94 -11.20 20.95
C GLU A 14 9.49 -11.55 19.52
N ALA A 15 9.16 -10.54 18.71
CA ALA A 15 8.79 -10.75 17.32
C ALA A 15 9.95 -11.32 16.48
N LEU A 16 11.19 -10.88 16.74
CA LEU A 16 12.38 -11.44 16.08
C LEU A 16 12.59 -12.91 16.47
N GLU A 17 12.38 -13.27 17.73
CA GLU A 17 12.46 -14.66 18.20
C GLU A 17 11.42 -15.53 17.49
N GLU A 18 10.16 -15.09 17.42
CA GLU A 18 9.11 -15.81 16.71
C GLU A 18 9.45 -16.00 15.22
N LEU A 19 9.90 -14.93 14.56
CA LEU A 19 10.26 -14.97 13.13
C LEU A 19 11.51 -15.82 12.85
N THR A 20 12.39 -16.01 13.83
CA THR A 20 13.63 -16.79 13.69
C THR A 20 13.54 -18.20 14.25
N ALA A 21 12.46 -18.56 14.94
CA ALA A 21 12.23 -19.90 15.50
C ALA A 21 12.35 -21.04 14.46
N GLY A 22 12.06 -20.74 13.18
CA GLY A 22 12.21 -21.68 12.06
C GLY A 22 13.63 -21.79 11.48
N GLY A 23 14.65 -21.21 12.12
CA GLY A 23 16.04 -21.26 11.68
C GLY A 23 16.46 -20.13 10.72
N LEU A 24 15.60 -19.15 10.49
CA LEU A 24 15.94 -17.92 9.77
C LEU A 24 16.89 -17.07 10.61
N SER A 25 17.85 -16.39 9.97
CA SER A 25 18.68 -15.41 10.69
C SER A 25 17.88 -14.13 11.02
N LYS A 26 18.27 -13.43 12.10
CA LYS A 26 17.68 -12.12 12.46
C LYS A 26 17.75 -11.13 11.29
N SER A 27 18.83 -11.15 10.51
CA SER A 27 19.00 -10.28 9.34
C SER A 27 18.05 -10.63 8.21
N GLU A 28 17.81 -11.91 7.94
CA GLU A 28 16.83 -12.36 6.94
C GLU A 28 15.40 -12.01 7.37
N ALA A 29 15.06 -12.26 8.64
CA ALA A 29 13.76 -11.90 9.20
C ALA A 29 13.52 -10.37 9.11
N ALA A 30 14.49 -9.56 9.54
CA ALA A 30 14.41 -8.10 9.45
C ALA A 30 14.28 -7.62 7.99
N ARG A 31 15.07 -8.19 7.08
CA ARG A 31 14.99 -7.86 5.65
C ARG A 31 13.61 -8.20 5.07
N ALA A 32 13.09 -9.39 5.38
CA ALA A 32 11.78 -9.82 4.90
C ALA A 32 10.68 -8.87 5.41
N ALA A 33 10.70 -8.55 6.71
CA ALA A 33 9.74 -7.65 7.34
C ALA A 33 9.78 -6.22 6.75
N ILE A 34 10.97 -5.67 6.49
CA ILE A 34 11.11 -4.34 5.87
C ILE A 34 10.54 -4.34 4.45
N LEU A 35 10.82 -5.38 3.65
CA LEU A 35 10.31 -5.50 2.30
C LEU A 35 8.78 -5.70 2.28
N GLU A 36 8.25 -6.48 3.22
CA GLU A 36 6.80 -6.65 3.47
C GLU A 36 6.14 -5.30 3.74
N ALA A 37 6.67 -4.54 4.69
CA ALA A 37 6.17 -3.23 5.08
C ALA A 37 6.20 -2.25 3.91
N GLY A 38 7.28 -2.25 3.11
CA GLY A 38 7.38 -1.45 1.89
C GLY A 38 6.31 -1.81 0.85
N ARG A 39 6.01 -3.10 0.65
CA ARG A 39 4.92 -3.54 -0.23
C ARG A 39 3.56 -3.09 0.30
N ALA A 40 3.32 -3.24 1.59
CA ALA A 40 2.07 -2.82 2.24
C ALA A 40 1.84 -1.32 2.12
N LEU A 41 2.88 -0.51 2.34
CA LEU A 41 2.84 0.94 2.16
C LEU A 41 2.48 1.33 0.72
N ARG A 42 3.16 0.75 -0.29
CA ARG A 42 2.85 1.02 -1.70
C ARG A 42 1.40 0.69 -2.05
N ARG A 43 0.89 -0.46 -1.60
CA ARG A 43 -0.53 -0.84 -1.79
C ARG A 43 -1.49 0.10 -1.07
N ARG A 44 -1.10 0.69 0.06
CA ARG A 44 -1.93 1.68 0.76
C ARG A 44 -1.96 2.98 -0.03
N LEU A 45 -0.80 3.49 -0.45
CA LEU A 45 -0.72 4.71 -1.25
C LEU A 45 -1.48 4.59 -2.57
N MET A 46 -1.33 3.49 -3.32
CA MET A 46 -2.09 3.26 -4.54
C MET A 46 -3.60 3.26 -4.32
N ARG A 47 -4.08 2.73 -3.18
CA ARG A 47 -5.50 2.76 -2.83
C ARG A 47 -5.97 4.16 -2.43
N GLU A 48 -5.13 4.91 -1.73
CA GLU A 48 -5.41 6.30 -1.37
C GLU A 48 -5.44 7.20 -2.62
N GLU A 49 -4.49 7.02 -3.55
CA GLU A 49 -4.47 7.69 -4.86
C GLU A 49 -5.68 7.32 -5.72
N ALA A 50 -6.01 6.04 -5.84
CA ALA A 50 -7.19 5.60 -6.58
C ALA A 50 -8.49 6.15 -5.95
N ARG A 51 -8.53 6.26 -4.62
CA ARG A 51 -9.66 6.89 -3.93
C ARG A 51 -9.71 8.39 -4.18
N ALA A 52 -8.57 9.08 -4.14
CA ALA A 52 -8.48 10.50 -4.45
C ALA A 52 -8.94 10.81 -5.88
N LEU A 53 -8.53 9.97 -6.85
CA LEU A 53 -8.94 10.08 -8.24
C LEU A 53 -10.45 9.83 -8.43
N ARG A 54 -11.02 8.84 -7.73
CA ARG A 54 -12.45 8.52 -7.80
C ARG A 54 -13.34 9.55 -7.11
N ASP A 55 -12.86 10.11 -6.01
CA ASP A 55 -13.62 11.08 -5.22
C ASP A 55 -13.44 12.52 -5.77
N ASP A 56 -12.69 12.69 -6.86
CA ASP A 56 -12.53 13.96 -7.59
C ASP A 56 -13.90 14.48 -8.09
N PRO A 57 -14.35 15.64 -7.59
CA PRO A 57 -15.64 16.21 -7.96
C PRO A 57 -15.70 16.70 -9.42
N GLU A 58 -14.58 17.10 -10.03
CA GLU A 58 -14.55 17.56 -11.42
C GLU A 58 -14.71 16.38 -12.38
N GLU A 59 -13.99 15.27 -12.13
CA GLU A 59 -14.14 14.03 -12.89
C GLU A 59 -15.56 13.45 -12.80
N ARG A 60 -16.19 13.52 -11.62
CA ARG A 60 -17.59 13.09 -11.45
C ARG A 60 -18.58 14.02 -12.15
N ALA A 61 -18.29 15.31 -12.26
CA ALA A 61 -19.12 16.25 -13.01
C ALA A 61 -19.01 15.99 -14.51
N ALA A 62 -17.78 15.87 -15.02
CA ALA A 62 -17.49 15.57 -16.42
C ALA A 62 -18.09 14.22 -16.86
N ALA A 63 -17.98 13.17 -16.03
CA ALA A 63 -18.58 11.86 -16.33
C ALA A 63 -20.12 11.91 -16.40
N LYS A 64 -20.77 12.76 -15.59
CA LYS A 64 -22.23 12.96 -15.65
C LYS A 64 -22.64 13.73 -16.91
N GLU A 65 -21.87 14.76 -17.27
CA GLU A 65 -22.12 15.54 -18.47
C GLU A 65 -21.97 14.68 -19.73
N LEU A 66 -20.89 13.91 -19.83
CA LEU A 66 -20.68 12.95 -20.91
C LEU A 66 -21.79 11.89 -21.00
N ALA A 67 -22.26 11.35 -19.86
CA ALA A 67 -23.36 10.39 -19.85
C ALA A 67 -24.66 11.01 -20.36
N ALA A 68 -24.95 12.27 -20.02
CA ALA A 68 -26.11 12.99 -20.52
C ALA A 68 -26.02 13.26 -22.03
N GLU A 69 -24.83 13.60 -22.54
CA GLU A 69 -24.59 13.76 -23.98
C GLU A 69 -24.77 12.43 -24.75
N MET A 70 -24.25 11.32 -24.21
CA MET A 70 -24.38 10.00 -24.82
C MET A 70 -25.84 9.51 -24.83
N ASP A 71 -26.61 9.79 -23.78
CA ASP A 71 -28.03 9.45 -23.70
C ASP A 71 -28.87 10.23 -24.73
N GLN A 72 -28.54 11.50 -24.97
CA GLN A 72 -29.17 12.30 -26.04
C GLN A 72 -28.88 11.75 -27.44
N ILE A 73 -27.67 11.24 -27.67
CA ILE A 73 -27.29 10.63 -28.95
C ILE A 73 -27.95 9.26 -29.14
N SER A 74 -28.13 8.50 -28.06
CA SER A 74 -28.78 7.18 -28.07
C SER A 74 -30.31 7.23 -28.17
N ALA A 75 -30.94 8.36 -27.84
CA ALA A 75 -32.39 8.54 -27.87
C ALA A 75 -32.95 8.92 -29.26
N TRP A 76 -32.08 8.96 -30.28
CA TRP A 76 -32.41 9.25 -31.68
C TRP A 76 -32.53 7.98 -32.53
#